data_AF-A0A958PUH0-F1
#
_entry.id   AF-A0A958PUH0-F1
#
_cell.length_a   1.000
_cell.length_b   1.000
_cell.length_c   1.000
_cell.angle_alpha   90.00
_cell.angle_beta   90.00
_cell.angle_gamma   90.00
#
_symmetry.space_group_name_H-M   'P 1'
#
loop_
_entity.id
_entity.type
_entity.pdbx_description
1 polymer ?
#
loop_
_entity_poly.entity_id
_entity_poly.type
_entity_poly.pdbx_seq_one_letter_code
_entity_poly.pdbx_strand_id
1 'polypeptide(L)' 'MITPEELKEFRESRGLTLEQLGLRVGYTKSAICKFENGTLKIPERLNKLVLLLNEVEQLKGGE' A
#
# COMPACT_ATOMS: atom_id res chain seq x y z
N MET A 1 5.08 -0.21 -12.08
CA MET A 1 4.30 0.56 -11.09
C MET A 1 3.14 -0.33 -10.66
N ILE A 2 2.82 -0.38 -9.37
CA ILE A 2 1.68 -1.14 -8.85
C ILE A 2 0.36 -0.55 -9.39
N THR A 3 -0.62 -1.42 -9.59
CA THR A 3 -1.98 -1.03 -10.00
C THR A 3 -2.83 -0.71 -8.76
N PRO A 4 -4.01 -0.09 -8.93
CA PRO A 4 -4.99 0.05 -7.86
C PRO A 4 -5.38 -1.28 -7.19
N GLU A 5 -5.49 -2.35 -7.98
CA GLU A 5 -5.81 -3.70 -7.51
C GLU A 5 -4.66 -4.27 -6.67
N GLU A 6 -3.42 -4.19 -7.14
CA GLU A 6 -2.22 -4.62 -6.41
C GLU A 6 -2.06 -3.89 -5.07
N LEU A 7 -2.38 -2.58 -5.04
CA LEU A 7 -2.36 -1.80 -3.79
C LEU A 7 -3.40 -2.32 -2.78
N LYS A 8 -4.60 -2.65 -3.27
CA LYS A 8 -5.68 -3.19 -2.45
C LYS A 8 -5.34 -4.59 -1.94
N GLU A 9 -4.83 -5.47 -2.80
CA GLU A 9 -4.40 -6.82 -2.43
C GLU A 9 -3.26 -6.78 -1.41
N PHE A 10 -2.28 -5.89 -1.60
CA PHE A 10 -1.22 -5.66 -0.62
C PHE A 10 -1.80 -5.32 0.75
N ARG A 11 -2.81 -4.45 0.81
CA ARG A 11 -3.47 -4.03 2.05
C ARG A 11 -4.24 -5.18 2.70
N GLU A 12 -5.08 -5.87 1.93
CA GLU A 12 -6.00 -6.89 2.42
C GLU A 12 -5.27 -8.17 2.86
N SER A 13 -4.24 -8.59 2.13
CA SER A 13 -3.38 -9.73 2.49
C SER A 13 -2.69 -9.56 3.86
N ARG A 14 -2.57 -8.30 4.33
CA ARG A 14 -1.93 -7.94 5.60
C ARG A 14 -2.94 -7.56 6.69
N GLY A 15 -4.24 -7.70 6.42
CA GLY A 15 -5.30 -7.31 7.35
C GLY A 15 -5.29 -5.82 7.70
N LEU A 16 -4.70 -4.96 6.85
CA LEU A 16 -4.60 -3.54 7.11
C LEU A 16 -5.90 -2.83 6.75
N THR A 17 -6.34 -1.92 7.62
CA THR A 17 -7.35 -0.94 7.24
C THR A 17 -6.75 0.13 6.32
N LEU A 18 -7.61 0.86 5.60
CA LEU A 18 -7.19 2.01 4.78
C LEU A 18 -6.42 3.06 5.60
N GLU A 19 -6.80 3.24 6.86
CA GLU A 19 -6.15 4.18 7.78
C GLU A 19 -4.77 3.68 8.20
N GLN A 20 -4.63 2.40 8.55
CA GLN A 20 -3.34 1.81 8.91
C GLN A 20 -2.35 1.84 7.73
N LEU A 21 -2.79 1.50 6.52
CA LEU A 21 -1.95 1.63 5.34
C LEU A 21 -1.54 3.10 5.13
N GLY A 22 -2.51 4.02 5.18
CA GLY A 22 -2.26 5.45 5.05
C GLY A 22 -1.20 5.96 6.02
N LEU A 23 -1.29 5.60 7.31
CA LEU A 23 -0.30 5.94 8.32
C LEU A 23 1.09 5.39 7.99
N ARG A 24 1.19 4.15 7.49
CA ARG A 24 2.49 3.54 7.12
C ARG A 24 3.15 4.24 5.93
N VAL A 25 2.37 4.68 4.95
CA VAL A 25 2.89 5.27 3.71
C VAL A 25 2.84 6.80 3.67
N GLY A 26 2.33 7.44 4.73
CA GLY A 26 2.25 8.90 4.85
C GLY A 26 1.14 9.54 4.02
N TYR A 27 0.00 8.87 3.86
CA TYR A 27 -1.19 9.37 3.16
C TYR A 27 -2.45 9.24 4.04
N THR A 28 -3.48 10.02 3.74
CA THR A 28 -4.77 9.89 4.44
C THR A 28 -5.53 8.66 3.98
N LYS A 29 -6.40 8.11 4.85
CA LYS A 29 -7.39 7.06 4.50
C LYS A 29 -8.10 7.35 3.17
N SER A 30 -8.56 8.59 3.00
CA SER A 30 -9.30 9.00 1.80
C SER A 30 -8.44 9.00 0.54
N ALA A 31 -7.15 9.32 0.64
CA ALA A 31 -6.23 9.23 -0.48
C ALA A 31 -6.00 7.76 -0.88
N ILE A 32 -5.75 6.87 0.09
CA ILE A 32 -5.61 5.43 -0.16
C ILE A 32 -6.85 4.86 -0.86
N CYS A 33 -8.04 5.19 -0.37
CA CYS A 33 -9.31 4.79 -1.00
C CYS A 33 -9.40 5.25 -2.46
N LYS A 34 -9.02 6.51 -2.76
CA LYS A 34 -9.04 7.03 -4.14
C LYS A 34 -7.99 6.38 -5.03
N PHE A 35 -6.84 5.99 -4.49
CA PHE A 35 -5.81 5.26 -5.22
C PHE A 35 -6.27 3.84 -5.57
N GLU A 36 -6.84 3.10 -4.60
CA GLU A 36 -7.36 1.73 -4.79
C GLU A 36 -8.57 1.69 -5.75
N ASN A 37 -9.38 2.76 -5.80
CA ASN A 37 -10.49 2.87 -6.75
C ASN A 37 -10.08 3.48 -8.10
N GLY A 38 -8.80 3.79 -8.31
CA GLY A 38 -8.29 4.39 -9.55
C GLY A 38 -8.77 5.83 -9.82
N THR A 39 -9.48 6.46 -8.88
CA THR A 39 -9.94 7.86 -8.99
C THR A 39 -8.79 8.86 -8.87
N LEU A 40 -7.71 8.47 -8.19
CA LEU A 40 -6.44 9.18 -8.18
C LEU A 40 -5.33 8.29 -8.70
N LYS A 41 -4.41 8.89 -9.47
CA LYS A 41 -3.20 8.22 -9.90
C LYS A 41 -2.29 7.92 -8.71
N ILE A 42 -1.77 6.71 -8.65
CA ILE A 42 -0.77 6.30 -7.65
C ILE A 42 0.51 7.10 -7.89
N PRO A 43 0.97 7.92 -6.93
CA PRO A 43 2.22 8.65 -7.06
C PRO A 43 3.42 7.70 -6.95
N GLU A 44 4.52 8.03 -7.61
CA GLU A 44 5.73 7.20 -7.62
C GLU A 44 6.26 6.91 -6.21
N ARG A 45 6.14 7.88 -5.29
CA ARG A 45 6.50 7.70 -3.88
C ARG A 45 5.71 6.59 -3.21
N LEU A 46 4.40 6.52 -3.43
CA LEU A 46 3.56 5.46 -2.88
C LEU A 46 3.96 4.09 -3.45
N ASN A 47 4.16 4.03 -4.78
CA ASN A 47 4.63 2.82 -5.44
C ASN A 47 5.94 2.30 -4.81
N LYS A 48 6.93 3.17 -4.63
CA LYS A 48 8.23 2.80 -4.03
C LYS A 48 8.07 2.31 -2.59
N LEU A 49 7.25 2.98 -1.78
CA LEU A 49 7.04 2.58 -0.39
C LEU A 49 6.37 1.21 -0.27
N VAL A 50 5.37 0.91 -1.10
CA VAL A 50 4.69 -0.39 -1.08
C VAL A 50 5.63 -1.53 -1.49
N LEU A 51 6.45 -1.32 -2.52
CA LEU A 51 7.46 -2.31 -2.94
C LEU A 51 8.49 -2.58 -1.82
N LEU A 52 9.02 -1.53 -1.20
CA LEU A 52 9.96 -1.66 -0.09
C LEU A 52 9.35 -2.37 1.13
N LEU A 53 8.08 -2.06 1.45
CA LEU A 53 7.39 -2.75 2.54
C LEU A 53 7.23 -4.25 2.26
N ASN A 54 6.95 -4.62 1.01
CA ASN A 54 6.89 -6.01 0.60
C ASN A 54 8.24 -6.71 0.76
N GLU A 55 9.35 -6.06 0.38
CA GLU A 55 10.71 -6.60 0.53
C GLU A 55 11.12 -6.78 2.00
N VAL A 56 10.85 -5.80 2.86
CA VAL A 56 11.23 -5.84 4.28
C VAL A 56 10.49 -6.93 5.04
N GLU A 57 9.23 -7.20 4.70
CA GLU A 57 8.44 -8.24 5.38
C GLU A 57 8.90 -9.66 5.00
N GLN A 58 9.35 -9.88 3.76
CA GLN A 58 9.92 -11.16 3.34
C GLN A 58 11.21 -11.53 4.08
N LEU A 59 11.95 -10.53 4.59
CA LEU A 59 13.16 -10.74 5.39
C LEU A 59 12.85 -11.11 6.86
N LYS A 60 11.62 -10.87 7.34
CA LYS A 60 11.21 -11.16 8.71
C LYS A 60 10.53 -12.52 8.88
N GLY A 61 10.19 -13.20 7.79
CA GLY A 61 9.53 -14.52 7.80
C GLY A 61 10.46 -15.73 7.92
N GLY A 62 11.74 -15.52 8.29
CA GLY A 62 12.71 -16.59 8.52
C GLY A 62 12.99 -16.77 10.01
N GLU A 63 12.03 -17.34 10.74
CA GLU A 63 12.22 -17.87 12.11
C GLU A 63 11.70 -19.32 12.16
#